data_AF-A0A963R5V1-F1
#
_entry.id   AF-A0A963R5V1-F1
#
_cell.length_a   1.000
_cell.length_b   1.000
_cell.length_c   1.000
_cell.angle_alpha   90.00
_cell.angle_beta   90.00
_cell.angle_gamma   90.00
#
_symmetry.space_group_name_H-M   'P 1'
#
loop_
_entity.id
_entity.type
_entity.pdbx_description
1 polymer ?
#
loop_
_entity_poly.entity_id
_entity_poly.type
_entity_poly.pdbx_seq_one_letter_code
_entity_poly.pdbx_strand_id
1 'polypeptide(L)'
;MNGGITGAEGFSSHPVWQALSAYTIGPEGAELTFEQRLARENGWSAAEAARVLEEYKRFCFLATTAGHPVTPSEAVDQAWHLHLAYSRDYWQRFCPNVLGRELHHGPTAGGAAQRDKHFEQYALTLRSYEEAFGTPPEDIWPASYKRFYEDSRARRVNPRDYILLPRRRAYALMIVILCVVFGLLVDNWLR
;
A
#
# COMPACT_ATOMS: atom_id res chain seq x y z
N MET A 1 -10.98 -15.66 -23.07
CA MET A 1 -11.17 -14.79 -24.26
C MET A 1 -10.44 -13.49 -23.95
N ASN A 2 -9.24 -13.30 -24.50
CA ASN A 2 -8.43 -12.11 -24.25
C ASN A 2 -8.83 -11.02 -25.25
N GLY A 3 -9.80 -10.19 -24.88
CA GLY A 3 -10.03 -8.91 -25.55
C GLY A 3 -9.06 -7.91 -24.95
N GLY A 4 -7.96 -7.62 -25.66
CA GLY A 4 -7.02 -6.57 -25.25
C GLY A 4 -7.74 -5.23 -25.23
N ILE A 5 -7.87 -4.64 -24.04
CA ILE A 5 -8.47 -3.32 -23.84
C ILE A 5 -7.39 -2.30 -24.19
N THR A 6 -7.53 -1.62 -25.32
CA THR A 6 -6.63 -0.54 -25.72
C THR A 6 -7.38 0.78 -25.64
N GLY A 7 -6.82 1.75 -24.91
CA GLY A 7 -7.31 3.14 -24.85
C GLY A 7 -8.25 3.46 -23.67
N ALA A 8 -8.21 4.73 -23.24
CA ALA A 8 -8.92 5.27 -22.07
C ALA A 8 -10.46 5.15 -22.13
N GLU A 9 -11.07 5.03 -23.31
CA GLU A 9 -12.52 4.80 -23.43
C GLU A 9 -12.89 3.31 -23.24
N GLY A 10 -11.95 2.40 -23.50
CA GLY A 10 -12.18 0.95 -23.50
C GLY A 10 -12.43 0.38 -22.10
N PHE A 11 -11.73 0.86 -21.07
CA PHE A 11 -11.90 0.31 -19.71
C PHE A 11 -13.25 0.72 -19.10
N SER A 12 -13.74 1.93 -19.39
CA SER A 12 -14.95 2.48 -18.75
C SER A 12 -16.22 1.65 -19.04
N SER A 13 -16.28 1.05 -20.23
CA SER A 13 -17.37 0.16 -20.67
C SER A 13 -17.16 -1.30 -20.28
N HIS A 14 -16.00 -1.65 -19.72
CA HIS A 14 -15.69 -3.03 -19.37
C HIS A 14 -16.53 -3.51 -18.18
N PRO A 15 -17.19 -4.69 -18.24
CA PRO A 15 -18.09 -5.15 -17.18
C PRO A 15 -17.45 -5.21 -15.78
N VAL A 16 -16.19 -5.67 -15.71
CA VAL A 16 -15.43 -5.71 -14.44
C VAL A 16 -15.21 -4.30 -13.87
N TRP A 17 -14.93 -3.31 -14.72
CA TRP A 17 -14.75 -1.94 -14.26
C TRP A 17 -16.05 -1.33 -13.76
N GLN A 18 -17.16 -1.57 -14.46
CA GLN A 18 -18.48 -1.12 -14.02
C GLN A 18 -18.85 -1.73 -12.66
N ALA A 19 -18.61 -3.03 -12.48
CA ALA A 19 -18.84 -3.72 -11.22
C ALA A 19 -17.94 -3.16 -10.10
N LEU A 20 -16.64 -2.95 -10.36
CA LEU A 20 -15.70 -2.34 -9.41
C LEU A 20 -16.12 -0.92 -9.03
N SER A 21 -16.50 -0.10 -10.01
CA SER A 21 -16.91 1.29 -9.81
C SER A 21 -18.14 1.39 -8.92
N ALA A 22 -19.13 0.51 -9.14
CA ALA A 22 -20.36 0.45 -8.36
C ALA A 22 -20.22 -0.24 -6.99
N TYR A 23 -19.10 -0.94 -6.73
CA TYR A 23 -18.93 -1.71 -5.51
C TYR A 23 -18.58 -0.84 -4.30
N THR A 24 -19.29 -1.10 -3.19
CA THR A 24 -19.03 -0.54 -1.86
C THR A 24 -18.50 -1.64 -0.94
N ILE A 25 -17.34 -1.40 -0.31
CA ILE A 25 -16.71 -2.36 0.59
C ILE A 25 -17.33 -2.27 1.98
N GLY A 26 -17.68 -3.43 2.55
CA GLY A 26 -18.24 -3.57 3.88
C GLY A 26 -19.76 -3.53 3.94
N PRO A 27 -20.33 -3.62 5.16
CA PRO A 27 -21.78 -3.60 5.37
C PRO A 27 -22.34 -2.18 5.25
N GLU A 28 -23.57 -2.08 4.74
CA GLU A 28 -24.35 -0.84 4.79
C GLU A 28 -24.60 -0.41 6.25
N GLY A 29 -24.50 0.90 6.53
CA GLY A 29 -24.77 1.44 7.87
C GLY A 29 -23.67 1.24 8.91
N ALA A 30 -22.46 0.82 8.54
CA ALA A 30 -21.33 0.78 9.46
C ALA A 30 -21.03 2.17 10.06
N GLU A 31 -20.78 2.24 11.38
CA GLU A 31 -20.38 3.49 12.05
C GLU A 31 -19.10 4.11 11.46
N LEU A 32 -18.20 3.26 10.95
CA LEU A 32 -16.99 3.65 10.25
C LEU A 32 -16.96 2.96 8.89
N THR A 33 -17.05 3.75 7.82
CA THR A 33 -16.91 3.28 6.44
C THR A 33 -15.50 2.72 6.18
N PHE A 34 -15.36 1.95 5.11
CA PHE A 34 -14.07 1.41 4.69
C PHE A 34 -13.03 2.52 4.48
N GLU A 35 -13.37 3.57 3.72
CA GLU A 35 -12.47 4.71 3.49
C GLU A 35 -12.09 5.42 4.79
N GLN A 36 -13.03 5.60 5.73
CA GLN A 36 -12.70 6.21 7.02
C GLN A 36 -11.76 5.33 7.86
N ARG A 37 -11.89 4.00 7.78
CA ARG A 37 -10.97 3.07 8.44
C ARG A 37 -9.58 3.10 7.78
N LEU A 38 -9.54 3.09 6.46
CA LEU A 38 -8.30 3.24 5.69
C LEU A 38 -7.60 4.56 6.03
N ALA A 39 -8.39 5.64 6.05
CA ALA A 39 -8.04 6.96 6.51
C ALA A 39 -7.82 7.05 8.02
N ARG A 40 -7.98 5.98 8.83
CA ARG A 40 -7.57 5.94 10.25
C ARG A 40 -6.38 5.02 10.50
N GLU A 41 -6.01 4.12 9.58
CA GLU A 41 -4.93 3.13 9.76
C GLU A 41 -3.57 3.47 9.08
N ASN A 42 -3.54 4.36 8.07
CA ASN A 42 -2.31 4.68 7.30
C ASN A 42 -1.64 6.08 7.36
N GLY A 43 -2.27 7.07 7.94
CA GLY A 43 -1.77 8.44 8.21
C GLY A 43 -2.61 9.49 7.49
N TRP A 44 -3.43 9.01 6.57
CA TRP A 44 -4.10 9.73 5.51
C TRP A 44 -5.30 10.58 5.91
N SER A 45 -5.49 11.62 5.12
CA SER A 45 -6.74 12.38 5.07
C SER A 45 -7.87 11.57 4.42
N ALA A 46 -9.12 12.01 4.58
CA ALA A 46 -10.26 11.39 3.91
C ALA A 46 -10.14 11.44 2.38
N ALA A 47 -9.66 12.56 1.83
CA ALA A 47 -9.47 12.72 0.38
C ALA A 47 -8.37 11.79 -0.17
N GLU A 48 -7.28 11.62 0.58
CA GLU A 48 -6.20 10.69 0.22
C GLU A 48 -6.68 9.24 0.25
N ALA A 49 -7.42 8.83 1.29
CA ALA A 49 -8.01 7.50 1.35
C ALA A 49 -9.03 7.24 0.21
N ALA A 50 -9.84 8.24 -0.15
CA ALA A 50 -10.75 8.12 -1.29
C ALA A 50 -10.02 7.94 -2.62
N ARG A 51 -8.93 8.70 -2.86
CA ARG A 51 -8.07 8.51 -4.04
C ARG A 51 -7.42 7.14 -4.05
N VAL A 52 -6.86 6.70 -2.92
CA VAL A 52 -6.23 5.37 -2.80
C VAL A 52 -7.24 4.25 -3.02
N LEU A 53 -8.49 4.40 -2.56
CA LEU A 53 -9.55 3.43 -2.83
C LEU A 53 -9.85 3.32 -4.34
N GLU A 54 -9.91 4.45 -5.04
CA GLU A 54 -10.07 4.45 -6.50
C GLU A 54 -8.89 3.77 -7.20
N GLU A 55 -7.65 4.05 -6.78
CA GLU A 55 -6.46 3.37 -7.30
C GLU A 55 -6.43 1.88 -6.97
N TYR A 56 -6.98 1.46 -5.84
CA TYR A 56 -7.16 0.06 -5.49
C TYR A 56 -8.14 -0.65 -6.42
N LYS A 57 -9.23 0.01 -6.81
CA LYS A 57 -10.15 -0.51 -7.83
C LYS A 57 -9.43 -0.67 -9.18
N ARG A 58 -8.62 0.30 -9.60
CA ARG A 58 -7.80 0.21 -10.82
C ARG A 58 -6.80 -0.95 -10.76
N PHE A 59 -6.15 -1.14 -9.62
CA PHE A 59 -5.28 -2.29 -9.40
C PHE A 59 -6.03 -3.63 -9.54
N CYS A 60 -7.21 -3.78 -8.94
CA CYS A 60 -8.03 -4.99 -9.07
C CYS A 60 -8.46 -5.25 -10.53
N PHE A 61 -8.75 -4.19 -11.28
CA PHE A 61 -9.02 -4.28 -12.71
C PHE A 61 -7.81 -4.83 -13.47
N LEU A 62 -6.61 -4.26 -13.26
CA LEU A 62 -5.38 -4.74 -13.89
C LEU A 62 -5.07 -6.19 -13.49
N ALA A 63 -5.23 -6.55 -12.23
CA ALA A 63 -5.04 -7.91 -11.73
C ALA A 63 -5.96 -8.94 -12.41
N THR A 64 -7.10 -8.47 -12.92
CA THR A 64 -8.07 -9.31 -13.63
C THR A 64 -7.81 -9.36 -15.14
N THR A 65 -7.34 -8.26 -15.73
CA THR A 65 -7.36 -8.05 -17.19
C THR A 65 -6.00 -8.02 -17.86
N ALA A 66 -4.91 -7.70 -17.15
CA ALA A 66 -3.58 -7.48 -17.74
C ALA A 66 -2.93 -8.75 -18.33
N GLY A 67 -3.44 -9.94 -18.01
CA GLY A 67 -2.91 -11.21 -18.51
C GLY A 67 -1.56 -11.63 -17.90
N HIS A 68 -1.01 -10.85 -16.97
CA HIS A 68 0.19 -11.15 -16.21
C HIS A 68 -0.01 -10.80 -14.72
N PRO A 69 0.82 -11.35 -13.81
CA PRO A 69 0.83 -10.91 -12.42
C PRO A 69 1.16 -9.42 -12.30
N VAL A 70 0.47 -8.72 -11.40
CA VAL A 70 0.66 -7.29 -11.13
C VAL A 70 1.09 -7.06 -9.69
N THR A 71 1.76 -5.94 -9.42
CA THR A 71 2.23 -5.54 -8.08
C THR A 71 1.61 -4.17 -7.73
N PRO A 72 0.81 -4.04 -6.65
CA PRO A 72 0.15 -2.78 -6.27
C PRO A 72 1.15 -1.83 -5.65
N SER A 73 1.11 -0.50 -5.80
CA SER A 73 1.96 0.40 -4.99
C SER A 73 1.77 0.21 -3.48
N GLU A 74 2.65 0.76 -2.64
CA GLU A 74 2.54 0.60 -1.18
C GLU A 74 1.16 1.08 -0.65
N ALA A 75 0.71 2.26 -1.06
CA ALA A 75 -0.59 2.80 -0.63
C ALA A 75 -1.76 1.92 -1.09
N VAL A 76 -1.70 1.42 -2.32
CA VAL A 76 -2.74 0.51 -2.86
C VAL A 76 -2.70 -0.84 -2.16
N ASP A 77 -1.51 -1.33 -1.79
CA ASP A 77 -1.34 -2.55 -1.00
C ASP A 77 -1.94 -2.40 0.40
N GLN A 78 -1.83 -1.24 1.05
CA GLN A 78 -2.53 -0.97 2.33
C GLN A 78 -4.06 -1.04 2.21
N ALA A 79 -4.63 -0.54 1.11
CA ALA A 79 -6.06 -0.69 0.85
C ALA A 79 -6.44 -2.16 0.60
N TRP A 80 -5.61 -2.90 -0.13
CA TRP A 80 -5.83 -4.32 -0.36
C TRP A 80 -5.75 -5.13 0.93
N HIS A 81 -4.74 -4.88 1.77
CA HIS A 81 -4.62 -5.47 3.11
C HIS A 81 -5.86 -5.22 3.95
N LEU A 82 -6.36 -3.98 3.97
CA LEU A 82 -7.58 -3.68 4.71
C LEU A 82 -8.78 -4.44 4.15
N HIS A 83 -8.94 -4.51 2.82
CA HIS A 83 -10.07 -5.23 2.22
C HIS A 83 -10.01 -6.74 2.50
N LEU A 84 -8.82 -7.34 2.52
CA LEU A 84 -8.64 -8.75 2.93
C LEU A 84 -9.11 -9.00 4.37
N ALA A 85 -8.98 -8.01 5.26
CA ALA A 85 -9.49 -8.11 6.63
C ALA A 85 -11.03 -8.13 6.68
N TYR A 86 -11.72 -7.58 5.66
CA TYR A 86 -13.16 -7.72 5.46
C TYR A 86 -13.48 -9.07 4.79
N SER A 87 -12.95 -10.16 5.34
CA SER A 87 -12.79 -11.46 4.65
C SER A 87 -14.07 -12.06 4.07
N ARG A 88 -15.22 -11.91 4.75
CA ARG A 88 -16.52 -12.35 4.22
C ARG A 88 -16.92 -11.52 3.00
N ASP A 89 -16.74 -10.21 3.09
CA ASP A 89 -17.00 -9.32 1.96
C ASP A 89 -16.07 -9.66 0.79
N TYR A 90 -14.78 -9.77 1.06
CA TYR A 90 -13.76 -10.08 0.07
C TYR A 90 -14.01 -11.42 -0.65
N TRP A 91 -14.15 -12.51 0.12
CA TRP A 91 -14.23 -13.86 -0.44
C TRP A 91 -15.61 -14.26 -0.95
N GLN A 92 -16.69 -13.79 -0.32
CA GLN A 92 -18.04 -14.24 -0.64
C GLN A 92 -18.79 -13.25 -1.54
N ARG A 93 -18.39 -11.97 -1.57
CA ARG A 93 -19.04 -10.94 -2.39
C ARG A 93 -18.12 -10.41 -3.48
N PHE A 94 -16.97 -9.85 -3.10
CA PHE A 94 -16.09 -9.13 -4.02
C PHE A 94 -15.47 -10.05 -5.09
N CYS A 95 -14.72 -11.08 -4.68
CA CYS A 95 -14.06 -12.00 -5.62
C CYS A 95 -15.04 -12.67 -6.61
N PRO A 96 -16.12 -13.35 -6.16
CA PRO A 96 -17.01 -14.06 -7.08
C PRO A 96 -17.91 -13.12 -7.90
N ASN A 97 -18.43 -12.04 -7.32
CA ASN A 97 -19.47 -11.24 -7.98
C ASN A 97 -18.94 -9.96 -8.66
N VAL A 98 -17.75 -9.49 -8.29
CA VAL A 98 -17.14 -8.28 -8.86
C VAL A 98 -15.98 -8.63 -9.78
N LEU A 99 -15.03 -9.43 -9.30
CA LEU A 99 -13.86 -9.82 -10.11
C LEU A 99 -14.15 -11.02 -11.02
N GLY A 100 -15.12 -11.87 -10.66
CA GLY A 100 -15.40 -13.13 -11.33
C GLY A 100 -14.30 -14.19 -11.15
N ARG A 101 -13.35 -13.95 -10.23
CA ARG A 101 -12.22 -14.82 -9.94
C ARG A 101 -11.65 -14.54 -8.56
N GLU A 102 -10.92 -15.52 -8.04
CA GLU A 102 -10.12 -15.32 -6.84
C GLU A 102 -8.90 -14.44 -7.14
N LEU A 103 -8.66 -13.48 -6.24
CA LEU A 103 -7.46 -12.65 -6.22
C LEU A 103 -6.77 -12.85 -4.87
N HIS A 104 -5.69 -13.63 -4.87
CA HIS A 104 -4.94 -13.98 -3.66
C HIS A 104 -3.82 -12.97 -3.41
N HIS A 105 -3.67 -12.55 -2.16
CA HIS A 105 -2.48 -11.85 -1.68
C HIS A 105 -1.53 -12.87 -1.06
N GLY A 106 -0.25 -12.79 -1.38
CA GLY A 106 0.77 -13.71 -0.89
C GLY A 106 1.97 -12.97 -0.30
N PRO A 107 2.57 -13.48 0.78
CA PRO A 107 3.77 -12.88 1.33
C PRO A 107 4.92 -12.94 0.32
N THR A 108 5.82 -11.94 0.38
CA THR A 108 7.08 -12.01 -0.36
C THR A 108 7.99 -13.08 0.23
N ALA A 109 8.66 -13.86 -0.62
CA ALA A 109 9.69 -14.82 -0.18
C ALA A 109 10.95 -14.11 0.38
N GLY A 110 11.07 -12.79 0.16
CA GLY A 110 12.23 -12.00 0.58
C GLY A 110 13.49 -12.25 -0.26
N GLY A 111 14.56 -11.52 0.06
CA GLY A 111 15.84 -11.62 -0.66
C GLY A 111 15.96 -10.73 -1.89
N ALA A 112 17.18 -10.59 -2.40
CA ALA A 112 17.50 -9.69 -3.53
C ALA A 112 16.76 -10.10 -4.82
N ALA A 113 16.83 -11.37 -5.19
CA ALA A 113 16.16 -11.88 -6.39
C ALA A 113 14.65 -11.63 -6.40
N GLN A 114 13.97 -11.76 -5.25
CA GLN A 114 12.54 -11.48 -5.14
C GLN A 114 12.24 -9.98 -5.25
N ARG A 115 13.11 -9.12 -4.70
CA ARG A 115 12.98 -7.67 -4.87
C ARG A 115 13.17 -7.26 -6.33
N ASP A 116 14.17 -7.80 -7.01
CA ASP A 116 14.44 -7.51 -8.42
C ASP A 116 13.26 -7.97 -9.29
N LYS A 117 12.71 -9.17 -9.03
CA LYS A 117 11.47 -9.64 -9.64
C LYS A 117 10.30 -8.68 -9.41
N HIS A 118 10.07 -8.26 -8.17
CA HIS A 118 8.96 -7.34 -7.85
C HIS A 118 9.17 -5.95 -8.44
N PHE A 119 10.43 -5.51 -8.58
CA PHE A 119 10.79 -4.26 -9.25
C PHE A 119 10.39 -4.29 -10.73
N GLU A 120 10.73 -5.37 -11.44
CA GLU A 120 10.35 -5.58 -12.84
C GLU A 120 8.82 -5.74 -13.00
N GLN A 121 8.19 -6.56 -12.15
CA GLN A 121 6.74 -6.78 -12.19
C GLN A 121 5.95 -5.49 -11.90
N TYR A 122 6.44 -4.66 -10.99
CA TYR A 122 5.84 -3.35 -10.72
C TYR A 122 6.01 -2.39 -11.91
N ALA A 123 7.17 -2.38 -12.58
CA ALA A 123 7.35 -1.59 -13.80
C ALA A 123 6.37 -2.03 -14.91
N LEU A 124 6.13 -3.33 -15.06
CA LEU A 124 5.08 -3.84 -15.96
C LEU A 124 3.68 -3.42 -15.51
N THR A 125 3.41 -3.39 -14.21
CA THR A 125 2.13 -2.91 -13.67
C THR A 125 1.88 -1.46 -14.01
N LEU A 126 2.90 -0.59 -13.88
CA LEU A 126 2.80 0.82 -14.26
C LEU A 126 2.55 1.00 -15.76
N ARG A 127 3.17 0.17 -16.61
CA ARG A 127 2.91 0.18 -18.05
C ARG A 127 1.44 -0.19 -18.34
N SER A 128 0.95 -1.31 -17.79
CA SER A 128 -0.44 -1.74 -17.99
C SER A 128 -1.43 -0.74 -17.41
N TYR A 129 -1.08 -0.05 -16.33
CA TYR A 129 -1.85 1.08 -15.82
C TYR A 129 -1.93 2.21 -16.84
N GLU A 130 -0.79 2.65 -17.39
CA GLU A 130 -0.72 3.75 -18.33
C GLU A 130 -1.52 3.47 -19.62
N GLU A 131 -1.43 2.24 -20.12
CA GLU A 131 -2.19 1.77 -21.27
C GLU A 131 -3.72 1.78 -21.03
N ALA A 132 -4.15 1.45 -19.81
CA ALA A 132 -5.57 1.35 -19.47
C ALA A 132 -6.19 2.69 -19.04
N PHE A 133 -5.49 3.46 -18.21
CA PHE A 133 -6.05 4.62 -17.48
C PHE A 133 -5.34 5.94 -17.79
N GLY A 134 -4.25 5.92 -18.57
CA GLY A 134 -3.36 7.05 -18.75
C GLY A 134 -2.37 7.20 -17.59
N THR A 135 -1.69 8.35 -17.52
CA THR A 135 -0.55 8.54 -16.61
C THR A 135 -0.92 8.29 -15.13
N PRO A 136 -0.24 7.37 -14.44
CA PRO A 136 -0.52 7.08 -13.03
C PRO A 136 -0.14 8.26 -12.11
N PRO A 137 -0.95 8.58 -11.09
CA PRO A 137 -0.62 9.64 -10.14
C PRO A 137 0.60 9.26 -9.30
N GLU A 138 1.71 9.97 -9.46
CA GLU A 138 3.03 9.63 -8.88
C GLU A 138 3.05 9.58 -7.34
N ASP A 139 2.15 10.30 -6.68
CA ASP A 139 2.04 10.31 -5.21
C ASP A 139 1.44 9.03 -4.64
N ILE A 140 0.70 8.26 -5.45
CA ILE A 140 0.15 6.94 -5.09
C ILE A 140 0.91 5.82 -5.81
N TRP A 141 1.32 6.04 -7.05
CA TRP A 141 2.04 5.10 -7.90
C TRP A 141 3.44 5.65 -8.24
N PRO A 142 4.38 5.66 -7.27
CA PRO A 142 5.73 6.17 -7.50
C PRO A 142 6.48 5.28 -8.49
N ALA A 143 7.54 5.81 -9.11
CA ALA A 143 8.46 5.02 -9.93
C ALA A 143 9.07 3.84 -9.16
N SER A 144 9.43 2.76 -9.85
CA SER A 144 9.93 1.52 -9.23
C SER A 144 11.12 1.74 -8.31
N TYR A 145 12.05 2.63 -8.68
CA TYR A 145 13.21 2.95 -7.84
C TYR A 145 12.78 3.56 -6.51
N LYS A 146 11.92 4.58 -6.57
CA LYS A 146 11.37 5.24 -5.40
C LYS A 146 10.65 4.22 -4.53
N ARG A 147 9.75 3.41 -5.08
CA ARG A 147 9.04 2.38 -4.31
C ARG A 147 9.94 1.40 -3.54
N PHE A 148 10.98 0.86 -4.17
CA PHE A 148 11.74 -0.27 -3.59
C PHE A 148 13.03 0.14 -2.89
N TYR A 149 13.54 1.35 -3.12
CA TYR A 149 14.84 1.80 -2.58
C TYR A 149 14.76 3.08 -1.77
N GLU A 150 13.75 3.94 -1.96
CA GLU A 150 13.62 5.21 -1.24
C GLU A 150 12.40 5.25 -0.32
N ASP A 151 11.29 4.66 -0.77
CA ASP A 151 9.99 4.81 -0.16
C ASP A 151 9.75 3.67 0.83
N SER A 152 9.75 4.05 2.10
CA SER A 152 9.19 3.25 3.17
C SER A 152 8.13 4.13 3.83
N ARG A 153 6.99 4.33 3.17
CA ARG A 153 5.86 5.03 3.79
C ARG A 153 5.15 4.13 4.79
N ALA A 154 5.94 3.89 5.83
CA ALA A 154 5.63 3.34 7.11
C ALA A 154 4.30 3.86 7.64
N ARG A 155 3.70 2.94 8.39
CA ARG A 155 2.53 3.01 9.28
C ARG A 155 2.10 4.36 9.84
N ARG A 156 0.85 4.30 10.32
CA ARG A 156 0.43 5.12 11.45
C ARG A 156 1.06 4.70 12.76
N VAL A 157 1.48 5.74 13.45
CA VAL A 157 1.64 5.79 14.90
C VAL A 157 0.86 7.00 15.38
N ASN A 158 0.50 7.03 16.66
CA ASN A 158 -0.06 8.21 17.30
C ASN A 158 1.04 8.96 18.08
N PRO A 159 1.62 10.06 17.56
CA PRO A 159 2.79 10.71 18.16
C PRO A 159 2.51 11.49 19.45
N ARG A 160 1.24 11.58 19.89
CA ARG A 160 0.93 11.93 21.27
C ARG A 160 1.51 10.90 22.26
N ASP A 161 1.69 9.68 21.77
CA ASP A 161 2.19 8.51 22.48
C ASP A 161 3.67 8.22 22.16
N TYR A 162 4.34 9.03 21.31
CA TYR A 162 5.71 8.75 20.85
C TYR A 162 6.59 9.99 20.66
N ILE A 163 7.86 9.89 21.09
CA ILE A 163 8.96 10.77 20.66
C ILE A 163 9.71 10.10 19.51
N LEU A 164 9.69 10.73 18.34
CA LEU A 164 10.29 10.19 17.11
C LEU A 164 11.68 10.79 16.90
N LEU A 165 12.74 9.98 17.05
CA LEU A 165 14.13 10.46 17.03
C LEU A 165 14.99 9.77 15.95
N PRO A 166 15.75 10.54 15.15
CA PRO A 166 16.66 9.97 14.15
C PRO A 166 17.73 9.12 14.82
N ARG A 167 17.94 7.89 14.32
CA ARG A 167 18.90 6.90 14.87
C ARG A 167 20.23 7.51 15.27
N ARG A 168 20.89 8.20 14.35
CA ARG A 168 22.21 8.83 14.58
C ARG A 168 22.24 9.84 15.73
N ARG A 169 21.14 10.54 16.00
CA ARG A 169 21.04 11.55 17.08
C ARG A 169 20.61 10.94 18.40
N ALA A 170 19.75 9.93 18.34
CA ALA A 170 19.47 9.10 19.50
C ALA A 170 20.78 8.48 20.03
N TYR A 171 21.67 8.04 19.13
CA TYR A 171 22.98 7.50 19.50
C TYR A 171 23.94 8.55 20.06
N ALA A 172 24.07 9.70 19.39
CA ALA A 172 24.92 10.76 19.90
C ALA A 172 24.51 11.23 21.31
N LEU A 173 23.20 11.36 21.56
CA LEU A 173 22.69 11.77 22.87
C LEU A 173 22.99 10.73 23.96
N MET A 174 22.85 9.43 23.66
CA MET A 174 23.18 8.37 24.62
C MET A 174 24.67 8.30 24.95
N ILE A 175 25.54 8.49 23.95
CA ILE A 175 26.99 8.46 24.17
C ILE A 175 27.40 9.56 25.16
N VAL A 176 26.87 10.76 24.98
CA VAL A 176 27.14 11.88 25.89
C VAL A 176 26.70 11.56 27.33
N ILE A 177 25.51 10.98 27.52
CA ILE A 177 25.01 10.63 28.86
C ILE A 177 25.92 9.59 29.53
N LEU A 178 26.43 8.60 28.79
CA LEU A 178 27.27 7.53 29.34
C LEU A 178 28.67 8.01 29.77
N CYS A 179 29.29 8.86 28.96
CA CYS A 179 30.59 9.43 29.31
C CYS A 179 30.51 10.22 30.62
N VAL A 180 29.39 10.94 30.85
CA VAL A 180 29.17 11.69 32.09
C VAL A 180 29.07 10.75 33.29
N VAL A 181 28.27 9.70 33.21
CA VAL A 181 28.08 8.75 34.33
C VAL A 181 29.36 7.99 34.67
N PHE A 182 30.15 7.59 33.67
CA PHE A 182 31.40 6.87 33.89
C PHE A 182 32.42 7.72 34.66
N GLY A 183 32.56 8.99 34.31
CA GLY A 183 33.42 9.92 35.04
C GLY A 183 33.08 9.97 36.53
N LEU A 184 31.79 10.03 36.87
CA LEU A 184 31.33 10.08 38.26
C LEU A 184 31.66 8.81 39.07
N LEU A 185 31.70 7.64 38.43
CA LEU A 185 31.98 6.37 39.13
C LEU A 185 33.47 6.15 39.39
N VAL A 186 34.33 6.55 38.45
CA VAL A 186 35.79 6.49 38.63
C VAL A 186 36.22 7.45 39.73
N ASP A 187 35.65 8.65 39.76
CA ASP A 187 35.91 9.63 40.82
C ASP A 187 35.50 9.11 42.21
N ASN A 188 34.50 8.24 42.29
CA ASN A 188 34.03 7.64 43.54
C ASN A 188 34.82 6.39 43.95
N TRP A 189 35.46 5.68 43.01
CA TRP A 189 36.30 4.50 43.29
C TRP A 189 37.73 4.88 43.72
N LEU A 190 38.19 6.07 43.31
CA LEU A 190 39.50 6.62 43.67
C LEU A 190 39.51 7.39 45.00
N ARG A 191 38.36 7.51 45.67
CA ARG A 191 38.20 8.11 47.01
C ARG A 191 38.04 7.01 48.06
#